data_AF-A0A423S049-F1
#
_entry.id   AF-A0A423S049-F1
#
_cell.length_a   1.000
_cell.length_b   1.000
_cell.length_c   1.000
_cell.angle_alpha   90.00
_cell.angle_beta   90.00
_cell.angle_gamma   90.00
#
_symmetry.space_group_name_H-M   'P 1'
#
loop_
_entity.id
_entity.type
_entity.pdbx_description
1 polymer ?
#
loop_
_entity_poly.entity_id
_entity_poly.type
_entity_poly.pdbx_seq_one_letter_code
_entity_poly.pdbx_strand_id
1 'polypeptide(L)'
;MGAQFDLNHINLVGYLTDETGIASPRSDRHTILTFLMSLAYGQNLISSTQGSPNDWTRQVIDAARYQLDRVNSHFDEPDNKCPVDSKQFLDPLRTYFTGYDFYALVLPGDNHRRAESALGFFREAGYSSGSNGLILLPSQPYEPGLAQFVDPFPALRALADQPIAPPCVLFWTRLGSACALSMQDAFNFLRHDLLSALSSGLRATTDAIAFQASRQRSKRILHLSDLHIGLAEATQRRSYLKRHVKSMLTTIDRVAVTGDLFDTPSDELRASFDEFRHDIEDGTRKRLLVVPGNHDMRTKGNAIGGLGRKAEYVTDLDWSPLEVDHDMQTVFFSFNSCETGNFARGGVSLRQRLSRAEKHEKEMSRGKQVRDYFNIALVHHHPVDYSSQPTALYERILARLGGDKQFMAFEESEGFINWCVGRQVGLVLHGHKHIPHLATVRTAQGGEVTAVGCGSSVGAEGKPMCYDVITIEPLTKRWSVSFYQDVRGDGSGFTLQNVALDLRASP
;
A
#
# COMPACT_ATOMS: atom_id res chain seq x y z
N MET A 1 -16.42 9.28 23.36
CA MET A 1 -17.51 9.01 22.39
C MET A 1 -17.15 7.82 21.51
N GLY A 2 -18.10 7.15 20.86
CA GLY A 2 -17.75 6.13 19.87
C GLY A 2 -18.79 5.86 18.77
N ALA A 3 -18.30 5.46 17.59
CA ALA A 3 -19.11 5.13 16.43
C ALA A 3 -18.62 3.84 15.75
N GLN A 4 -19.57 3.01 15.34
CA GLN A 4 -19.36 1.85 14.50
C GLN A 4 -19.78 2.15 13.06
N PHE A 5 -19.08 1.57 12.09
CA PHE A 5 -19.31 1.85 10.67
C PHE A 5 -18.86 0.67 9.81
N ASP A 6 -19.35 0.56 8.57
CA ASP A 6 -18.83 -0.44 7.64
C ASP A 6 -17.41 -0.05 7.19
N LEU A 7 -16.48 -0.99 7.12
CA LEU A 7 -15.10 -0.71 6.72
C LEU A 7 -15.00 -0.01 5.36
N ASN A 8 -15.91 -0.29 4.43
CA ASN A 8 -15.95 0.38 3.13
C ASN A 8 -16.15 1.90 3.25
N HIS A 9 -16.59 2.40 4.40
CA HIS A 9 -16.78 3.82 4.70
C HIS A 9 -15.58 4.47 5.41
N ILE A 10 -14.46 3.77 5.60
CA ILE A 10 -13.31 4.27 6.36
C ILE A 10 -12.78 5.61 5.88
N ASN A 11 -12.78 5.88 4.57
CA ASN A 11 -12.34 7.17 4.02
C ASN A 11 -13.35 8.29 4.30
N LEU A 12 -14.64 7.97 4.39
CA LEU A 12 -15.67 8.92 4.80
C LEU A 12 -15.49 9.29 6.27
N VAL A 13 -15.21 8.30 7.12
CA VAL A 13 -14.89 8.52 8.54
C VAL A 13 -13.58 9.31 8.71
N GLY A 14 -12.56 8.98 7.93
CA GLY A 14 -11.31 9.72 7.86
C GLY A 14 -11.55 11.18 7.47
N TYR A 15 -12.43 11.44 6.51
CA TYR A 15 -12.86 12.80 6.17
C TYR A 15 -13.55 13.49 7.35
N LEU A 16 -14.55 12.85 7.98
CA LEU A 16 -15.29 13.44 9.10
C LEU A 16 -14.43 13.80 10.31
N THR A 17 -13.31 13.09 10.50
CA THR A 17 -12.39 13.27 11.65
C THR A 17 -11.13 14.07 11.31
N ASP A 18 -10.93 14.42 10.04
CA ASP A 18 -9.81 15.25 9.62
C ASP A 18 -10.07 16.71 9.98
N GLU A 19 -9.07 17.41 10.50
CA GLU A 19 -9.09 18.87 10.69
C GLU A 19 -7.92 19.55 9.96
N THR A 20 -7.18 18.79 9.14
CA THR A 20 -6.00 19.28 8.40
C THR A 20 -6.36 19.86 7.02
N GLY A 21 -7.61 19.71 6.59
CA GLY A 21 -8.14 20.31 5.36
C GLY A 21 -8.04 19.39 4.15
N ILE A 22 -8.17 18.07 4.34
CA ILE A 22 -8.14 17.12 3.23
C ILE A 22 -9.33 17.30 2.27
N ALA A 23 -9.10 16.98 1.00
CA ALA A 23 -10.18 16.92 0.02
C ALA A 23 -11.19 15.83 0.39
N SER A 24 -12.47 16.05 0.07
CA SER A 24 -13.49 15.04 0.26
C SER A 24 -13.19 13.79 -0.58
N PRO A 25 -13.37 12.58 -0.03
CA PRO A 25 -13.06 11.35 -0.73
C PRO A 25 -13.96 11.15 -1.94
N ARG A 26 -13.40 10.56 -3.00
CA ARG A 26 -14.17 10.13 -4.18
C ARG A 26 -15.13 9.03 -3.75
N SER A 27 -16.43 9.22 -3.98
CA SER A 27 -17.45 8.22 -3.61
C SER A 27 -18.62 8.23 -4.59
N ASP A 28 -19.30 7.08 -4.69
CA ASP A 28 -20.55 6.96 -5.44
C ASP A 28 -21.76 7.14 -4.51
N ARG A 29 -22.95 7.25 -5.12
CA ARG A 29 -24.22 7.43 -4.40
C ARG A 29 -24.49 6.31 -3.40
N HIS A 30 -24.19 5.07 -3.79
CA HIS A 30 -24.45 3.90 -2.95
C HIS A 30 -23.60 3.93 -1.67
N THR A 31 -22.32 4.29 -1.78
CA THR A 31 -21.40 4.42 -0.65
C THR A 31 -21.85 5.49 0.33
N ILE A 32 -22.25 6.67 -0.18
CA ILE A 32 -22.77 7.75 0.67
C ILE A 32 -24.08 7.35 1.37
N LEU A 33 -25.03 6.76 0.64
CA LEU A 33 -26.31 6.33 1.21
C LEU A 33 -26.14 5.30 2.32
N THR A 34 -25.37 4.25 2.07
CA THR A 34 -25.14 3.17 3.04
C THR A 34 -24.46 3.69 4.31
N PHE A 35 -23.54 4.65 4.18
CA PHE A 35 -22.90 5.32 5.31
C PHE A 35 -23.88 6.19 6.13
N LEU A 36 -24.67 7.03 5.45
CA LEU A 36 -25.66 7.86 6.13
C LEU A 36 -26.72 7.02 6.84
N MET A 37 -27.16 5.92 6.22
CA MET A 37 -28.06 4.95 6.84
C MET A 37 -27.44 4.34 8.11
N SER A 38 -26.16 3.96 8.09
CA SER A 38 -25.52 3.35 9.26
C SER A 38 -25.47 4.27 10.47
N LEU A 39 -25.39 5.59 10.24
CA LEU A 39 -25.47 6.60 11.31
C LEU A 39 -26.93 6.88 11.72
N ALA A 40 -27.86 6.97 10.77
CA ALA A 40 -29.26 7.32 10.98
C ALA A 40 -30.08 6.27 11.78
N TYR A 41 -29.65 5.00 11.78
CA TYR A 41 -30.29 3.95 12.58
C TYR A 41 -29.84 3.93 14.04
N GLY A 42 -28.75 4.63 14.40
CA GLY A 42 -28.35 4.89 15.79
C GLY A 42 -27.77 3.71 16.58
N GLN A 43 -28.00 2.45 16.17
CA GLN A 43 -27.49 1.25 16.86
C GLN A 43 -25.97 1.16 16.90
N ASN A 44 -25.29 1.94 16.06
CA ASN A 44 -23.86 1.96 15.89
C ASN A 44 -23.17 3.07 16.71
N LEU A 45 -23.90 3.84 17.52
CA LEU A 45 -23.33 4.97 18.26
C LEU A 45 -23.33 4.71 19.77
N ILE A 46 -22.24 5.09 20.44
CA ILE A 46 -22.12 5.08 21.90
C ILE A 46 -21.63 6.43 22.41
N SER A 47 -22.15 6.88 23.54
CA SER A 47 -21.79 8.17 24.13
C SER A 47 -21.97 8.16 25.63
N SER A 48 -21.06 8.82 26.37
CA SER A 48 -21.25 9.14 27.78
C SER A 48 -22.32 10.20 28.03
N THR A 49 -22.79 10.89 26.99
CA THR A 49 -23.85 11.92 27.05
C THR A 49 -25.23 11.37 26.69
N GLN A 50 -25.35 10.07 26.44
CA GLN A 50 -26.60 9.44 26.02
C GLN A 50 -27.70 9.68 27.06
N GLY A 51 -28.88 10.13 26.60
CA GLY A 51 -30.00 10.49 27.46
C GLY A 51 -29.92 11.87 28.13
N SER A 52 -28.85 12.64 27.91
CA SER A 52 -28.74 14.03 28.38
C SER A 52 -29.37 15.03 27.38
N PRO A 53 -29.58 16.31 27.76
CA PRO A 53 -29.99 17.34 26.81
C PRO A 53 -29.00 17.54 25.64
N ASN A 54 -27.73 17.19 25.84
CA ASN A 54 -26.67 17.25 24.85
C ASN A 54 -26.33 15.86 24.29
N ASP A 55 -27.35 15.00 24.12
CA ASP A 55 -27.16 13.64 23.61
C ASP A 55 -26.56 13.64 22.21
N TRP A 56 -25.25 13.40 22.15
CA TRP A 56 -24.48 13.35 20.92
C TRP A 56 -25.04 12.31 19.93
N THR A 57 -25.53 11.17 20.42
CA THR A 57 -26.06 10.11 19.54
C THR A 57 -27.31 10.58 18.80
N ARG A 58 -28.22 11.27 19.49
CA ARG A 58 -29.44 11.83 18.88
C ARG A 58 -29.08 12.89 17.84
N GLN A 59 -28.14 13.79 18.16
CA GLN A 59 -27.74 14.86 17.23
C GLN A 59 -27.14 14.30 15.93
N VAL A 60 -26.27 13.28 16.04
CA VAL A 60 -25.71 12.60 14.86
C VAL A 60 -26.80 11.90 14.05
N ILE A 61 -27.73 11.20 14.71
CA ILE A 61 -28.85 10.51 14.05
C ILE A 61 -29.72 11.50 13.26
N ASP A 62 -30.11 12.60 13.87
CA ASP A 62 -30.99 13.60 13.26
C ASP A 62 -30.30 14.27 12.05
N ALA A 63 -29.02 14.64 12.21
CA ALA A 63 -28.22 15.18 11.13
C ALA A 63 -28.05 14.18 9.98
N ALA A 64 -27.77 12.91 10.27
CA ALA A 64 -27.60 11.87 9.27
C ALA A 64 -28.90 11.58 8.51
N ARG A 65 -30.06 11.55 9.20
CA ARG A 65 -31.38 11.40 8.56
C ARG A 65 -31.68 12.55 7.61
N TYR A 66 -31.42 13.79 8.05
CA TYR A 66 -31.60 14.94 7.19
C TYR A 66 -30.73 14.87 5.93
N GLN A 67 -29.47 14.45 6.03
CA GLN A 67 -28.61 14.25 4.86
C GLN A 67 -29.07 13.09 3.98
N LEU A 68 -29.55 11.99 4.58
CA LEU A 68 -30.09 10.84 3.85
C LEU A 68 -31.29 11.24 2.98
N ASP A 69 -32.22 12.01 3.53
CA ASP A 69 -33.38 12.54 2.79
C ASP A 69 -32.95 13.46 1.65
N ARG A 70 -31.91 14.30 1.87
CA ARG A 70 -31.34 15.15 0.82
C ARG A 70 -30.72 14.33 -0.32
N VAL A 71 -29.95 13.29 -0.04
CA VAL A 71 -29.37 12.43 -1.08
C VAL A 71 -30.48 11.74 -1.87
N ASN A 72 -31.51 11.21 -1.20
CA ASN A 72 -32.64 10.58 -1.86
C ASN A 72 -33.44 11.54 -2.75
N SER A 73 -33.55 12.82 -2.35
CA SER A 73 -34.26 13.85 -3.11
C SER A 73 -33.42 14.47 -4.23
N HIS A 74 -32.09 14.31 -4.21
CA HIS A 74 -31.16 14.94 -5.16
C HIS A 74 -30.92 14.10 -6.43
N PHE A 75 -31.22 12.79 -6.38
CA PHE A 75 -30.96 11.86 -7.47
C PHE A 75 -32.25 11.17 -7.89
N ASP A 76 -32.75 11.50 -9.09
CA ASP A 76 -33.98 10.93 -9.66
C ASP A 76 -33.84 9.45 -10.06
N GLU A 77 -32.62 8.99 -10.37
CA GLU A 77 -32.33 7.60 -10.72
C GLU A 77 -31.57 6.85 -9.60
N PRO A 78 -32.05 5.67 -9.17
CA PRO A 78 -31.41 4.87 -8.12
C PRO A 78 -29.97 4.44 -8.45
N ASP A 79 -29.68 4.22 -9.73
CA ASP A 79 -28.45 3.63 -10.26
C ASP A 79 -27.42 4.66 -10.73
N ASN A 80 -27.50 5.92 -10.28
CA ASN A 80 -26.53 6.94 -10.69
C ASN A 80 -25.09 6.53 -10.30
N LYS A 81 -24.28 6.21 -11.32
CA LYS A 81 -22.86 5.81 -11.18
C LYS A 81 -21.89 6.99 -11.29
N CYS A 82 -22.39 8.21 -11.45
CA CYS A 82 -21.55 9.40 -11.45
C CYS A 82 -20.98 9.66 -10.04
N PRO A 83 -19.73 10.15 -9.94
CA PRO A 83 -19.16 10.57 -8.66
C PRO A 83 -20.07 11.59 -7.98
N VAL A 84 -20.35 11.37 -6.70
CA VAL A 84 -21.10 12.31 -5.87
C VAL A 84 -20.11 13.29 -5.24
N ASP A 85 -20.49 14.57 -5.16
CA ASP A 85 -19.77 15.52 -4.32
C ASP A 85 -20.02 15.17 -2.84
N SER A 86 -19.21 14.27 -2.30
CA SER A 86 -19.28 13.79 -0.92
C SER A 86 -19.30 14.96 0.09
N LYS A 87 -18.62 16.07 -0.24
CA LYS A 87 -18.55 17.25 0.62
C LYS A 87 -19.94 17.80 0.96
N GLN A 88 -20.83 17.89 -0.02
CA GLN A 88 -22.17 18.46 0.13
C GLN A 88 -23.03 17.77 1.20
N PHE A 89 -22.77 16.47 1.41
CA PHE A 89 -23.54 15.62 2.32
C PHE A 89 -22.79 15.31 3.62
N LEU A 90 -21.45 15.32 3.59
CA LEU A 90 -20.63 14.99 4.76
C LEU A 90 -20.25 16.21 5.61
N ASP A 91 -20.10 17.40 5.01
CA ASP A 91 -19.73 18.62 5.75
C ASP A 91 -20.64 18.92 6.95
N PRO A 92 -21.97 18.79 6.84
CA PRO A 92 -22.86 19.01 7.98
C PRO A 92 -22.63 18.05 9.15
N LEU A 93 -22.08 16.86 8.89
CA LEU A 93 -21.78 15.88 9.94
C LEU A 93 -20.45 16.15 10.64
N ARG A 94 -19.51 16.87 10.00
CA ARG A 94 -18.16 17.11 10.55
C ARG A 94 -18.20 17.71 11.95
N THR A 95 -19.13 18.62 12.23
CA THR A 95 -19.25 19.27 13.54
C THR A 95 -19.42 18.30 14.72
N TYR A 96 -19.85 17.05 14.49
CA TYR A 96 -20.02 16.03 15.52
C TYR A 96 -18.80 15.10 15.65
N PHE A 97 -17.94 15.07 14.63
CA PHE A 97 -16.79 14.18 14.50
C PHE A 97 -15.45 14.93 14.60
N THR A 98 -15.45 16.25 14.70
CA THR A 98 -14.25 17.08 14.91
C THR A 98 -14.18 17.66 16.32
N GLY A 99 -13.02 18.17 16.72
CA GLY A 99 -12.81 18.90 17.97
C GLY A 99 -12.34 18.03 19.14
N TYR A 100 -12.08 16.75 18.89
CA TYR A 100 -11.52 15.83 19.88
C TYR A 100 -10.00 15.99 19.98
N ASP A 101 -9.44 15.74 21.16
CA ASP A 101 -7.99 15.79 21.38
C ASP A 101 -7.29 14.59 20.74
N PHE A 102 -8.00 13.47 20.63
CA PHE A 102 -7.56 12.32 19.84
C PHE A 102 -8.72 11.52 19.26
N TYR A 103 -8.35 10.70 18.29
CA TYR A 103 -9.19 9.73 17.64
C TYR A 103 -8.50 8.37 17.72
N ALA A 104 -9.28 7.29 17.80
CA ALA A 104 -8.76 5.94 17.74
C ALA A 104 -9.63 5.06 16.84
N LEU A 105 -9.03 4.36 15.89
CA LEU A 105 -9.68 3.38 15.04
C LEU A 105 -9.22 1.98 15.44
N VAL A 106 -10.16 1.19 15.96
CA VAL A 106 -9.94 -0.18 16.40
C VAL A 106 -10.13 -1.11 15.22
N LEU A 107 -9.07 -1.81 14.82
CA LEU A 107 -9.13 -2.80 13.76
C LEU A 107 -9.31 -4.19 14.37
N PRO A 108 -10.47 -4.84 14.18
CA PRO A 108 -10.73 -6.15 14.78
C PRO A 108 -9.92 -7.25 14.07
N GLY A 109 -9.61 -8.31 14.81
CA GLY A 109 -9.07 -9.54 14.22
C GLY A 109 -10.17 -10.43 13.64
N ASP A 110 -9.75 -11.52 13.02
CA ASP A 110 -10.55 -12.50 12.26
C ASP A 110 -11.31 -13.53 13.11
N ASN A 111 -11.04 -13.61 14.42
CA ASN A 111 -11.64 -14.61 15.30
C ASN A 111 -12.39 -14.01 16.50
N HIS A 112 -13.30 -14.81 17.08
CA HIS A 112 -14.17 -14.37 18.17
C HIS A 112 -13.42 -13.77 19.37
N ARG A 113 -12.29 -14.36 19.81
CA ARG A 113 -11.50 -13.83 20.94
C ARG A 113 -10.86 -12.48 20.62
N ARG A 114 -10.36 -12.32 19.39
CA ARG A 114 -9.79 -11.04 18.91
C ARG A 114 -10.87 -9.96 18.78
N ALA A 115 -12.09 -10.35 18.38
CA ALA A 115 -13.25 -9.46 18.34
C ALA A 115 -13.67 -8.98 19.75
N GLU A 116 -13.64 -9.87 20.76
CA GLU A 116 -13.90 -9.48 22.15
C GLU A 116 -12.88 -8.47 22.68
N SER A 117 -11.59 -8.66 22.37
CA SER A 117 -10.54 -7.72 22.78
C SER A 117 -10.71 -6.33 22.14
N ALA A 118 -11.02 -6.29 20.84
CA ALA A 118 -11.33 -5.05 20.12
C ALA A 118 -12.54 -4.33 20.72
N LEU A 119 -13.62 -5.06 21.03
CA LEU A 119 -14.80 -4.50 21.69
C LEU A 119 -14.49 -4.02 23.11
N GLY A 120 -13.64 -4.75 23.84
CA GLY A 120 -13.13 -4.36 25.15
C GLY A 120 -12.40 -3.03 25.10
N PHE A 121 -11.48 -2.87 24.15
CA PHE A 121 -10.76 -1.62 23.93
C PHE A 121 -11.72 -0.48 23.56
N PHE A 122 -12.62 -0.72 22.60
CA PHE A 122 -13.61 0.25 22.16
C PHE A 122 -14.45 0.80 23.32
N ARG A 123 -14.94 -0.07 24.20
CA ARG A 123 -15.71 0.32 25.38
C ARG A 123 -14.86 1.06 26.40
N GLU A 124 -13.70 0.51 26.77
CA GLU A 124 -12.82 1.13 27.77
C GLU A 124 -12.35 2.52 27.34
N ALA A 125 -11.83 2.65 26.12
CA ALA A 125 -11.40 3.92 25.56
C ALA A 125 -12.58 4.89 25.41
N GLY A 126 -13.75 4.40 24.97
CA GLY A 126 -14.96 5.21 24.78
C GLY A 126 -15.45 5.86 26.08
N TYR A 127 -15.35 5.15 27.21
CA TYR A 127 -15.72 5.67 28.53
C TYR A 127 -14.60 6.50 29.18
N SER A 128 -13.37 5.99 29.19
CA SER A 128 -12.24 6.63 29.90
C SER A 128 -11.78 7.94 29.26
N SER A 129 -12.00 8.12 27.96
CA SER A 129 -11.64 9.36 27.25
C SER A 129 -12.61 10.53 27.45
N GLY A 130 -13.79 10.30 28.07
CA GLY A 130 -14.79 11.34 28.29
C GLY A 130 -15.23 12.04 27.00
N SER A 131 -15.20 13.38 27.00
CA SER A 131 -15.49 14.23 25.84
C SER A 131 -14.28 14.46 24.92
N ASN A 132 -13.09 14.00 25.30
CA ASN A 132 -11.84 14.37 24.63
C ASN A 132 -11.42 13.36 23.55
N GLY A 133 -12.04 12.17 23.52
CA GLY A 133 -11.74 11.12 22.56
C GLY A 133 -12.94 10.63 21.76
N LEU A 134 -12.70 10.32 20.48
CA LEU A 134 -13.64 9.63 19.61
C LEU A 134 -13.07 8.28 19.17
N ILE A 135 -13.75 7.20 19.52
CA ILE A 135 -13.31 5.82 19.24
C ILE A 135 -14.18 5.23 18.12
N LEU A 136 -13.53 4.64 17.14
CA LEU A 136 -14.12 4.18 15.89
C LEU A 136 -13.89 2.67 15.78
N LEU A 137 -14.93 1.90 15.43
CA LEU A 137 -14.85 0.44 15.32
C LEU A 137 -15.61 -0.05 14.09
N PRO A 138 -14.97 -0.69 13.11
CA PRO A 138 -15.66 -1.32 12.00
C PRO A 138 -16.66 -2.37 12.48
N SER A 139 -17.86 -2.39 11.90
CA SER A 139 -18.96 -3.29 12.26
C SER A 139 -18.76 -4.74 11.78
N GLN A 140 -17.90 -4.94 10.78
CA GLN A 140 -17.54 -6.24 10.23
C GLN A 140 -16.02 -6.47 10.31
N PRO A 141 -15.58 -7.73 10.52
CA PRO A 141 -14.18 -8.08 10.41
C PRO A 141 -13.67 -7.90 8.97
N TYR A 142 -12.35 -7.81 8.82
CA TYR A 142 -11.72 -7.78 7.51
C TYR A 142 -11.98 -9.08 6.75
N GLU A 143 -12.31 -8.96 5.47
CA GLU A 143 -12.18 -10.08 4.54
C GLU A 143 -10.72 -10.56 4.57
N PRO A 144 -10.45 -11.87 4.67
CA PRO A 144 -9.09 -12.39 4.75
C PRO A 144 -8.28 -12.01 3.50
N GLY A 145 -7.29 -11.13 3.66
CA GLY A 145 -6.43 -10.70 2.55
C GLY A 145 -5.80 -9.33 2.76
N LEU A 146 -5.39 -8.71 1.66
CA LEU A 146 -4.89 -7.34 1.63
C LEU A 146 -6.08 -6.37 1.53
N ALA A 147 -6.13 -5.39 2.44
CA ALA A 147 -7.11 -4.31 2.36
C ALA A 147 -6.54 -3.14 1.56
N GLN A 148 -7.29 -2.64 0.59
CA GLN A 148 -6.88 -1.52 -0.27
C GLN A 148 -7.70 -0.27 0.02
N PHE A 149 -7.02 0.87 0.14
CA PHE A 149 -7.62 2.16 0.46
C PHE A 149 -7.19 3.21 -0.55
N VAL A 150 -8.14 3.63 -1.38
CA VAL A 150 -7.96 4.72 -2.35
C VAL A 150 -8.07 6.06 -1.64
N ASP A 151 -7.19 7.02 -1.95
CA ASP A 151 -7.12 8.32 -1.27
C ASP A 151 -7.05 8.19 0.27
N PRO A 152 -6.07 7.44 0.80
CA PRO A 152 -6.01 7.17 2.23
C PRO A 152 -5.80 8.48 3.00
N PHE A 153 -6.70 8.74 3.96
CA PHE A 153 -6.60 9.90 4.83
C PHE A 153 -5.30 9.86 5.65
N PRO A 154 -4.77 11.01 6.10
CA PRO A 154 -3.42 11.11 6.64
C PRO A 154 -3.09 10.11 7.75
N ALA A 155 -3.99 9.90 8.71
CA ALA A 155 -3.73 8.96 9.80
C ALA A 155 -3.68 7.49 9.33
N LEU A 156 -4.44 7.11 8.30
CA LEU A 156 -4.38 5.76 7.73
C LEU A 156 -3.00 5.44 7.15
N ARG A 157 -2.24 6.47 6.74
CA ARG A 157 -0.84 6.32 6.29
C ARG A 157 0.06 5.81 7.40
N ALA A 158 -0.25 6.06 8.66
CA ALA A 158 0.52 5.49 9.77
C ALA A 158 0.47 3.95 9.75
N LEU A 159 -0.66 3.33 9.37
CA LEU A 159 -0.72 1.86 9.19
C LEU A 159 0.08 1.38 7.97
N ALA A 160 0.24 2.22 6.95
CA ALA A 160 1.13 1.92 5.82
C ALA A 160 2.61 2.01 6.26
N ASP A 161 2.98 3.05 7.00
CA ASP A 161 4.35 3.25 7.48
C ASP A 161 4.70 2.32 8.66
N GLN A 162 3.70 1.70 9.28
CA GLN A 162 3.82 0.78 10.42
C GLN A 162 2.91 -0.45 10.22
N PRO A 163 3.29 -1.38 9.32
CA PRO A 163 2.48 -2.57 9.06
C PRO A 163 2.30 -3.41 10.33
N ILE A 164 1.06 -3.56 10.78
CA ILE A 164 0.73 -4.27 12.01
C ILE A 164 -0.49 -5.16 11.83
N ALA A 165 -0.42 -6.36 12.40
CA ALA A 165 -1.49 -7.33 12.31
C ALA A 165 -2.68 -6.95 13.21
N PRO A 166 -3.93 -7.10 12.72
CA PRO A 166 -5.10 -7.06 13.58
C PRO A 166 -5.13 -8.21 14.62
N PRO A 167 -5.69 -7.99 15.81
CA PRO A 167 -6.31 -6.76 16.26
C PRO A 167 -5.28 -5.69 16.63
N CYS A 168 -5.54 -4.46 16.21
CA CYS A 168 -4.67 -3.30 16.45
C CYS A 168 -5.50 -2.01 16.56
N VAL A 169 -4.86 -0.90 16.96
CA VAL A 169 -5.50 0.40 17.11
C VAL A 169 -4.65 1.48 16.45
N LEU A 170 -5.25 2.23 15.54
CA LEU A 170 -4.67 3.44 14.96
C LEU A 170 -5.11 4.65 15.79
N PHE A 171 -4.17 5.40 16.35
CA PHE A 171 -4.41 6.65 17.06
C PHE A 171 -4.01 7.84 16.20
N TRP A 172 -4.75 8.94 16.28
CA TRP A 172 -4.32 10.22 15.70
C TRP A 172 -4.90 11.42 16.43
N THR A 173 -4.35 12.60 16.14
CA THR A 173 -4.84 13.89 16.63
C THR A 173 -5.19 14.81 15.48
N ARG A 174 -5.97 15.85 15.78
CA ARG A 174 -6.22 16.95 14.84
C ARG A 174 -4.98 17.78 14.48
N LEU A 175 -3.87 17.63 15.22
CA LEU A 175 -2.58 18.25 14.87
C LEU A 175 -1.74 17.39 13.91
N GLY A 176 -2.24 16.23 13.51
CA GLY A 176 -1.65 15.40 12.46
C GLY A 176 -0.72 14.28 12.94
N SER A 177 -0.40 14.19 14.22
CA SER A 177 0.33 13.02 14.76
C SER A 177 -0.54 11.78 14.72
N ALA A 178 0.04 10.65 14.28
CA ALA A 178 -0.63 9.36 14.23
C ALA A 178 0.34 8.21 14.54
N CYS A 179 -0.17 7.12 15.12
CA CYS A 179 0.59 5.88 15.36
C CYS A 179 -0.35 4.66 15.34
N ALA A 180 0.16 3.50 14.92
CA ALA A 180 -0.59 2.24 14.96
C ALA A 180 0.01 1.28 15.99
N LEU A 181 -0.78 0.77 16.93
CA LEU A 181 -0.30 -0.08 18.02
C LEU A 181 -1.00 -1.44 18.02
N SER A 182 -0.27 -2.47 18.46
CA SER A 182 -0.87 -3.80 18.67
C SER A 182 -1.95 -3.68 19.74
N MET A 183 -2.93 -4.57 19.77
CA MET A 183 -4.00 -4.46 20.78
C MET A 183 -3.46 -4.38 22.22
N GLN A 184 -2.42 -5.17 22.53
CA GLN A 184 -1.80 -5.15 23.86
C GLN A 184 -1.09 -3.81 24.14
N ASP A 185 -0.33 -3.30 23.19
CA ASP A 185 0.38 -2.02 23.33
C ASP A 185 -0.60 -0.84 23.36
N ALA A 186 -1.72 -0.94 22.64
CA ALA A 186 -2.77 0.06 22.64
C ALA A 186 -3.43 0.18 24.02
N PHE A 187 -3.74 -0.93 24.70
CA PHE A 187 -4.24 -0.89 26.08
C PHE A 187 -3.22 -0.28 27.04
N ASN A 188 -1.95 -0.68 26.93
CA ASN A 188 -0.88 -0.16 27.77
C ASN A 188 -0.71 1.36 27.56
N PHE A 189 -0.65 1.79 26.31
CA PHE A 189 -0.54 3.19 25.93
C PHE A 189 -1.74 4.01 26.42
N LEU A 190 -2.97 3.52 26.20
CA LEU A 190 -4.19 4.17 26.68
C LEU A 190 -4.11 4.44 28.19
N ARG A 191 -3.84 3.40 28.98
CA ARG A 191 -3.91 3.43 30.45
C ARG A 191 -2.77 4.22 31.09
N HIS A 192 -1.57 4.13 30.55
CA HIS A 192 -0.37 4.64 31.23
C HIS A 192 0.14 5.97 30.67
N ASP A 193 -0.09 6.25 29.39
CA ASP A 193 0.46 7.43 28.73
C ASP A 193 -0.64 8.37 28.25
N LEU A 194 -1.59 7.87 27.47
CA LEU A 194 -2.55 8.69 26.74
C LEU A 194 -3.55 9.39 27.66
N LEU A 195 -4.13 8.69 28.65
CA LEU A 195 -5.07 9.30 29.59
C LEU A 195 -4.42 10.40 30.45
N SER A 196 -3.15 10.22 30.84
CA SER A 196 -2.39 11.25 31.53
C SER A 196 -2.15 12.46 30.63
N ALA A 197 -1.70 12.22 29.39
CA ALA A 197 -1.48 13.26 28.39
C ALA A 197 -2.77 14.04 28.07
N LEU A 198 -3.91 13.36 27.97
CA LEU A 198 -5.23 13.97 27.75
C LEU A 198 -5.61 14.95 28.87
N SER A 199 -5.28 14.64 30.13
CA SER A 199 -5.51 15.56 31.24
C SER A 199 -4.66 16.85 31.15
N SER A 200 -3.57 16.80 30.38
CA SER A 200 -2.68 17.93 30.10
C SER A 200 -3.02 18.66 28.79
N GLY A 201 -4.02 18.18 28.03
CA GLY A 201 -4.54 18.80 26.81
C GLY A 201 -3.87 18.36 25.50
N LEU A 202 -4.46 18.79 24.38
CA LEU A 202 -4.14 18.38 22.99
C LEU A 202 -2.64 18.26 22.66
N ARG A 203 -1.81 19.21 23.09
CA ARG A 203 -0.38 19.21 22.73
C ARG A 203 0.35 18.04 23.39
N ALA A 204 0.09 17.78 24.67
CA ALA A 204 0.66 16.63 25.36
C ALA A 204 0.17 15.31 24.75
N THR A 205 -1.11 15.24 24.38
CA THR A 205 -1.69 14.09 23.66
C THR A 205 -0.98 13.84 22.31
N THR A 206 -0.74 14.91 21.56
CA THR A 206 -0.05 14.89 20.26
C THR A 206 1.38 14.40 20.43
N ASP A 207 2.11 14.94 21.41
CA ASP A 207 3.50 14.55 21.70
C ASP A 207 3.59 13.08 22.15
N ALA A 208 2.62 12.59 22.94
CA ALA A 208 2.57 11.19 23.35
C ALA A 208 2.35 10.24 22.17
N ILE A 209 1.44 10.57 21.25
CA ILE A 209 1.20 9.78 20.02
C ILE A 209 2.44 9.83 19.10
N ALA A 210 3.04 11.00 18.90
CA ALA A 210 4.25 11.16 18.11
C ALA A 210 5.44 10.38 18.69
N PHE A 211 5.57 10.36 20.01
CA PHE A 211 6.58 9.57 20.71
C PHE A 211 6.40 8.07 20.44
N GLN A 212 5.17 7.54 20.52
CA GLN A 212 4.91 6.14 20.17
C GLN A 212 5.25 5.84 18.70
N ALA A 213 4.88 6.72 17.77
CA ALA A 213 5.23 6.57 16.37
C ALA A 213 6.75 6.47 16.15
N SER A 214 7.53 7.28 16.87
CA SER A 214 9.00 7.33 16.74
C SER A 214 9.71 6.06 17.24
N ARG A 215 9.04 5.23 18.06
CA ARG A 215 9.63 4.01 18.63
C ARG A 215 9.54 2.82 17.70
N GLN A 216 8.72 2.89 16.67
CA GLN A 216 8.49 1.78 15.75
C GLN A 216 9.56 1.74 14.68
N ARG A 217 9.95 0.54 14.28
CA ARG A 217 11.08 0.31 13.38
C ARG A 217 10.64 -0.47 12.16
N SER A 218 10.10 0.24 11.18
CA SER A 218 9.87 -0.34 9.86
C SER A 218 11.08 -0.16 8.95
N LYS A 219 11.11 -0.99 7.91
CA LYS A 219 12.09 -0.94 6.82
C LYS A 219 11.39 -0.62 5.52
N ARG A 220 12.00 0.20 4.67
CA ARG A 220 11.34 0.74 3.47
C ARG A 220 12.12 0.41 2.20
N ILE A 221 11.38 -0.08 1.20
CA ILE A 221 11.88 -0.32 -0.15
C ILE A 221 11.22 0.68 -1.08
N LEU A 222 12.02 1.45 -1.81
CA LEU A 222 11.54 2.17 -2.99
C LEU A 222 11.54 1.22 -4.19
N HIS A 223 10.39 1.00 -4.79
CA HIS A 223 10.24 0.18 -5.99
C HIS A 223 9.97 1.09 -7.19
N LEU A 224 10.86 0.99 -8.17
CA LEU A 224 10.80 1.66 -9.46
C LEU A 224 10.72 0.62 -10.57
N SER A 225 10.25 1.01 -11.74
CA SER A 225 10.17 0.12 -12.90
C SER A 225 9.99 0.90 -14.19
N ASP A 226 10.33 0.26 -15.31
CA ASP A 226 10.05 0.74 -16.66
C ASP A 226 10.53 2.18 -16.85
N LEU A 227 11.85 2.37 -16.61
CA LEU A 227 12.54 3.66 -16.70
C LEU A 227 12.73 4.13 -18.15
N HIS A 228 12.79 3.19 -19.10
CA HIS A 228 12.90 3.44 -20.55
C HIS A 228 13.88 4.57 -20.90
N ILE A 229 15.07 4.55 -20.29
CA ILE A 229 16.12 5.55 -20.54
C ILE A 229 16.43 5.56 -22.04
N GLY A 230 16.32 6.74 -22.66
CA GLY A 230 16.50 6.93 -24.11
C GLY A 230 15.26 7.46 -24.82
N LEU A 231 14.07 7.27 -24.25
CA LEU A 231 12.87 7.96 -24.75
C LEU A 231 12.96 9.47 -24.43
N ALA A 232 12.55 10.31 -25.39
CA ALA A 232 12.58 11.77 -25.24
C ALA A 232 11.75 12.25 -24.04
N GLU A 233 10.54 11.69 -23.87
CA GLU A 233 9.65 11.96 -22.74
C GLU A 233 10.25 11.47 -21.41
N ALA A 234 10.85 10.27 -21.40
CA ALA A 234 11.50 9.70 -20.23
C ALA A 234 12.69 10.56 -19.77
N THR A 235 13.43 11.17 -20.69
CA THR A 235 14.62 11.97 -20.35
C THR A 235 14.28 13.18 -19.48
N GLN A 236 13.24 13.94 -19.84
CA GLN A 236 12.80 15.10 -19.05
C GLN A 236 12.23 14.68 -17.70
N ARG A 237 11.37 13.66 -17.70
CA ARG A 237 10.72 13.14 -16.49
C ARG A 237 11.68 12.47 -15.54
N ARG A 238 12.74 11.83 -16.03
CA ARG A 238 13.78 11.21 -15.21
C ARG A 238 14.49 12.22 -14.32
N SER A 239 14.85 13.40 -14.84
CA SER A 239 15.48 14.43 -14.02
C SER A 239 14.57 14.90 -12.88
N TYR A 240 13.26 14.98 -13.15
CA TYR A 240 12.26 15.28 -12.12
C TYR A 240 12.14 14.13 -11.10
N LEU A 241 11.94 12.88 -11.56
CA LEU A 241 11.88 11.68 -10.72
C LEU A 241 13.12 11.57 -9.81
N LYS A 242 14.32 11.72 -10.37
CA LYS A 242 15.59 11.67 -9.64
C LYS A 242 15.63 12.72 -8.53
N ARG A 243 15.24 13.97 -8.82
CA ARG A 243 15.20 15.04 -7.82
C ARG A 243 14.17 14.76 -6.73
N HIS A 244 12.98 14.26 -7.11
CA HIS A 244 11.93 13.87 -6.19
C HIS A 244 12.40 12.76 -5.24
N VAL A 245 12.85 11.64 -5.82
CA VAL A 245 13.34 10.46 -5.11
C VAL A 245 14.52 10.79 -4.20
N LYS A 246 15.47 11.64 -4.63
CA LYS A 246 16.63 12.02 -3.82
C LYS A 246 16.26 12.55 -2.43
N SER A 247 15.14 13.28 -2.32
CA SER A 247 14.65 13.79 -1.03
C SER A 247 14.13 12.70 -0.09
N MET A 248 13.71 11.55 -0.64
CA MET A 248 13.16 10.43 0.10
C MET A 248 14.22 9.40 0.52
N LEU A 249 15.35 9.32 -0.21
CA LEU A 249 16.37 8.26 -0.03
C LEU A 249 16.89 8.14 1.40
N THR A 250 16.93 9.22 2.18
CA THR A 250 17.38 9.18 3.59
C THR A 250 16.46 8.36 4.50
N THR A 251 15.24 8.08 4.06
CA THR A 251 14.25 7.26 4.78
C THR A 251 14.02 5.90 4.13
N ILE A 252 14.76 5.59 3.06
CA ILE A 252 14.62 4.35 2.29
C ILE A 252 15.82 3.45 2.60
N ASP A 253 15.55 2.21 2.98
CA ASP A 253 16.59 1.22 3.29
C ASP A 253 17.12 0.52 2.03
N ARG A 254 16.28 0.35 1.00
CA ARG A 254 16.62 -0.33 -0.26
C ARG A 254 15.90 0.26 -1.44
N VAL A 255 16.52 0.20 -2.62
CA VAL A 255 15.85 0.53 -3.89
C VAL A 255 15.88 -0.68 -4.80
N ALA A 256 14.75 -0.99 -5.42
CA ALA A 256 14.60 -2.05 -6.41
C ALA A 256 14.05 -1.48 -7.73
N VAL A 257 14.67 -1.85 -8.85
CA VAL A 257 14.24 -1.50 -10.20
C VAL A 257 13.86 -2.76 -10.97
N THR A 258 12.58 -2.91 -11.30
CA THR A 258 12.04 -4.15 -11.91
C THR A 258 12.02 -4.14 -13.44
N GLY A 259 13.16 -3.82 -14.06
CA GLY A 259 13.39 -3.96 -15.51
C GLY A 259 12.94 -2.80 -16.38
N ASP A 260 13.23 -2.94 -17.68
CA ASP A 260 13.08 -1.92 -18.73
C ASP A 260 13.77 -0.62 -18.32
N LEU A 261 15.06 -0.76 -18.04
CA LEU A 261 15.96 0.32 -17.64
C LEU A 261 16.21 1.25 -18.83
N PHE A 262 16.34 0.69 -20.03
CA PHE A 262 16.58 1.40 -21.29
C PHE A 262 15.41 1.19 -22.26
N ASP A 263 15.26 2.10 -23.23
CA ASP A 263 14.36 1.88 -24.39
C ASP A 263 14.91 0.82 -25.37
N THR A 264 16.24 0.76 -25.48
CA THR A 264 16.93 -0.22 -26.32
C THR A 264 18.37 -0.39 -25.81
N PRO A 265 19.02 -1.55 -26.00
CA PRO A 265 20.37 -1.75 -25.47
C PRO A 265 21.42 -0.97 -26.28
N SER A 266 22.11 -0.02 -25.62
CA SER A 266 23.24 0.74 -26.15
C SER A 266 24.16 1.26 -25.03
N ASP A 267 25.42 1.54 -25.37
CA ASP A 267 26.46 1.95 -24.40
C ASP A 267 26.20 3.35 -23.83
N GLU A 268 25.64 4.25 -24.64
CA GLU A 268 25.28 5.62 -24.21
C GLU A 268 24.15 5.59 -23.16
N LEU A 269 23.10 4.81 -23.44
CA LEU A 269 21.99 4.63 -22.50
C LEU A 269 22.46 3.91 -21.25
N ARG A 270 23.42 2.98 -21.40
CA ARG A 270 24.07 2.32 -20.28
C ARG A 270 24.79 3.30 -19.35
N ALA A 271 25.65 4.16 -19.89
CA ALA A 271 26.34 5.18 -19.10
C ALA A 271 25.35 6.08 -18.35
N SER A 272 24.22 6.41 -18.99
CA SER A 272 23.16 7.21 -18.37
C SER A 272 22.45 6.48 -17.22
N PHE A 273 22.27 5.17 -17.30
CA PHE A 273 21.76 4.37 -16.18
C PHE A 273 22.78 4.19 -15.07
N ASP A 274 24.06 4.03 -15.39
CA ASP A 274 25.11 3.95 -14.36
C ASP A 274 25.22 5.26 -13.56
N GLU A 275 25.02 6.42 -14.21
CA GLU A 275 24.85 7.70 -13.51
C GLU A 275 23.65 7.65 -12.55
N PHE A 276 22.48 7.27 -13.05
CA PHE A 276 21.27 7.14 -12.23
C PHE A 276 21.47 6.19 -11.04
N ARG A 277 22.07 5.03 -11.27
CA ARG A 277 22.42 4.05 -10.24
C ARG A 277 23.32 4.70 -9.19
N HIS A 278 24.40 5.36 -9.61
CA HIS A 278 25.35 5.97 -8.69
C HIS A 278 24.68 6.97 -7.75
N ASP A 279 23.78 7.81 -8.25
CA ASP A 279 23.05 8.77 -7.41
C ASP A 279 22.12 8.10 -6.38
N ILE A 280 21.49 6.98 -6.74
CA ILE A 280 20.63 6.22 -5.83
C ILE A 280 21.47 5.49 -4.77
N GLU A 281 22.57 4.87 -5.19
CA GLU A 281 23.47 4.14 -4.31
C GLU A 281 24.22 5.08 -3.35
N ASP A 282 24.59 6.29 -3.78
CA ASP A 282 25.16 7.33 -2.90
C ASP A 282 24.14 7.76 -1.83
N GLY A 283 22.88 7.96 -2.23
CA GLY A 283 21.82 8.37 -1.31
C GLY A 283 21.43 7.31 -0.28
N THR A 284 21.48 6.03 -0.63
CA THR A 284 21.10 4.92 0.26
C THR A 284 22.28 4.21 0.92
N ARG A 285 23.50 4.41 0.41
CA ARG A 285 24.73 3.68 0.77
C ARG A 285 24.61 2.17 0.61
N LYS A 286 23.67 1.71 -0.22
CA LYS A 286 23.46 0.31 -0.56
C LYS A 286 23.36 0.17 -2.07
N ARG A 287 23.77 -1.00 -2.57
CA ARG A 287 23.69 -1.32 -3.99
C ARG A 287 22.24 -1.36 -4.48
N LEU A 288 22.02 -0.89 -5.69
CA LEU A 288 20.72 -0.90 -6.34
C LEU A 288 20.33 -2.33 -6.72
N LEU A 289 19.16 -2.79 -6.28
CA LEU A 289 18.61 -4.07 -6.72
C LEU A 289 18.00 -3.90 -8.11
N VAL A 290 18.42 -4.72 -9.07
CA VAL A 290 18.00 -4.61 -10.47
C VAL A 290 17.64 -5.99 -11.00
N VAL A 291 16.59 -6.07 -11.82
CA VAL A 291 16.36 -7.22 -12.71
C VAL A 291 16.18 -6.72 -14.14
N PRO A 292 16.60 -7.47 -15.16
CA PRO A 292 16.42 -7.07 -16.56
C PRO A 292 14.97 -7.19 -17.01
N GLY A 293 14.53 -6.24 -17.84
CA GLY A 293 13.32 -6.28 -18.65
C GLY A 293 13.59 -6.63 -20.11
N ASN A 294 12.56 -6.64 -20.94
CA ASN A 294 12.70 -7.05 -22.33
C ASN A 294 13.45 -6.01 -23.17
N HIS A 295 13.27 -4.71 -22.90
CA HIS A 295 13.99 -3.64 -23.61
C HIS A 295 15.49 -3.59 -23.25
N ASP A 296 15.87 -4.14 -22.11
CA ASP A 296 17.29 -4.24 -21.69
C ASP A 296 18.07 -5.30 -22.47
N MET A 297 17.36 -6.30 -23.01
CA MET A 297 17.96 -7.44 -23.69
C MET A 297 17.71 -7.46 -25.20
N ARG A 298 16.67 -6.76 -25.65
CA ARG A 298 16.10 -6.90 -26.99
C ARG A 298 15.93 -5.53 -27.62
N THR A 299 16.40 -5.36 -28.85
CA THR A 299 16.22 -4.11 -29.59
C THR A 299 14.73 -3.76 -29.67
N LYS A 300 14.33 -2.62 -29.11
CA LYS A 300 12.91 -2.19 -28.98
C LYS A 300 12.00 -3.25 -28.34
N GLY A 301 12.53 -4.01 -27.38
CA GLY A 301 11.78 -5.03 -26.65
C GLY A 301 11.47 -6.33 -27.42
N ASN A 302 11.90 -6.47 -28.69
CA ASN A 302 11.54 -7.58 -29.58
C ASN A 302 12.74 -8.40 -30.07
N ALA A 303 12.53 -9.70 -30.29
CA ALA A 303 13.53 -10.59 -30.90
C ALA A 303 12.86 -11.61 -31.84
N ILE A 304 13.45 -11.84 -33.01
CA ILE A 304 13.00 -12.85 -33.99
C ILE A 304 14.13 -13.86 -34.19
N GLY A 305 13.92 -15.12 -33.81
CA GLY A 305 14.86 -16.22 -34.12
C GLY A 305 16.29 -16.04 -33.56
N GLY A 306 16.47 -15.25 -32.51
CA GLY A 306 17.78 -14.92 -31.92
C GLY A 306 18.41 -13.62 -32.41
N LEU A 307 17.99 -13.09 -33.56
CA LEU A 307 18.36 -11.74 -34.00
C LEU A 307 17.71 -10.68 -33.09
N GLY A 308 18.54 -9.74 -32.62
CA GLY A 308 18.12 -8.65 -31.72
C GLY A 308 18.30 -8.92 -30.23
N ARG A 309 18.74 -10.12 -29.82
CA ARG A 309 19.13 -10.39 -28.43
C ARG A 309 20.58 -9.96 -28.19
N LYS A 310 20.81 -9.10 -27.19
CA LYS A 310 22.15 -8.67 -26.78
C LYS A 310 22.41 -9.10 -25.32
N ALA A 311 22.66 -10.39 -25.12
CA ALA A 311 22.79 -11.00 -23.79
C ALA A 311 23.94 -10.42 -22.94
N GLU A 312 24.99 -9.89 -23.59
CA GLU A 312 26.14 -9.23 -22.97
C GLU A 312 25.71 -8.05 -22.07
N TYR A 313 24.68 -7.30 -22.47
CA TYR A 313 24.20 -6.17 -21.68
C TYR A 313 23.60 -6.61 -20.33
N VAL A 314 23.11 -7.85 -20.21
CA VAL A 314 22.56 -8.38 -18.94
C VAL A 314 23.63 -8.84 -17.98
N THR A 315 24.72 -9.43 -18.47
CA THR A 315 25.86 -9.73 -17.60
C THR A 315 26.46 -8.46 -17.05
N ASP A 316 26.44 -7.38 -17.84
CA ASP A 316 27.01 -6.10 -17.45
C ASP A 316 26.10 -5.29 -16.53
N LEU A 317 24.79 -5.61 -16.43
CA LEU A 317 23.85 -4.94 -15.51
C LEU A 317 24.23 -5.08 -14.05
N ASP A 318 25.25 -5.86 -13.69
CA ASP A 318 25.65 -6.09 -12.30
C ASP A 318 24.43 -6.36 -11.42
N TRP A 319 23.59 -7.30 -11.84
CA TRP A 319 22.43 -7.74 -11.05
C TRP A 319 22.77 -9.03 -10.30
N SER A 320 22.30 -9.14 -9.05
CA SER A 320 22.51 -10.35 -8.25
C SER A 320 21.27 -11.25 -8.27
N PRO A 321 21.41 -12.57 -8.50
CA PRO A 321 20.29 -13.52 -8.45
C PRO A 321 19.78 -13.79 -7.02
N LEU A 322 20.59 -13.48 -6.00
CA LEU A 322 20.22 -13.55 -4.59
C LEU A 322 20.94 -12.44 -3.83
N GLU A 323 20.22 -11.66 -3.03
CA GLU A 323 20.85 -10.71 -2.11
C GLU A 323 20.26 -10.82 -0.71
N VAL A 324 21.12 -10.90 0.30
CA VAL A 324 20.73 -10.99 1.71
C VAL A 324 21.06 -9.65 2.37
N ASP A 325 20.03 -8.94 2.84
CA ASP A 325 20.20 -7.73 3.65
C ASP A 325 19.99 -8.09 5.13
N HIS A 326 21.09 -8.10 5.89
CA HIS A 326 21.05 -8.41 7.32
C HIS A 326 20.48 -7.28 8.18
N ASP A 327 20.63 -6.02 7.78
CA ASP A 327 20.06 -4.87 8.49
C ASP A 327 18.54 -4.83 8.31
N MET A 328 18.08 -5.15 7.11
CA MET A 328 16.66 -5.24 6.79
C MET A 328 16.02 -6.60 7.16
N GLN A 329 16.84 -7.60 7.49
CA GLN A 329 16.44 -9.00 7.71
C GLN A 329 15.58 -9.54 6.56
N THR A 330 16.04 -9.32 5.32
CA THR A 330 15.29 -9.64 4.09
C THR A 330 16.20 -10.34 3.08
N VAL A 331 15.65 -11.31 2.35
CA VAL A 331 16.29 -11.99 1.22
C VAL A 331 15.55 -11.64 -0.07
N PHE A 332 16.30 -11.13 -1.05
CA PHE A 332 15.81 -10.78 -2.37
C PHE A 332 16.20 -11.84 -3.38
N PHE A 333 15.21 -12.43 -4.05
CA PHE A 333 15.37 -13.40 -5.12
C PHE A 333 15.11 -12.74 -6.47
N SER A 334 16.16 -12.45 -7.22
CA SER A 334 16.04 -11.80 -8.53
C SER A 334 15.94 -12.82 -9.64
N PHE A 335 15.00 -12.64 -10.56
CA PHE A 335 14.81 -13.53 -11.71
C PHE A 335 14.87 -12.76 -13.03
N ASN A 336 15.58 -13.32 -14.00
CA ASN A 336 15.55 -12.82 -15.37
C ASN A 336 14.33 -13.43 -16.07
N SER A 337 13.22 -12.70 -16.05
CA SER A 337 11.98 -13.13 -16.71
C SER A 337 12.04 -13.08 -18.25
N CYS A 338 13.13 -12.57 -18.84
CA CYS A 338 13.31 -12.42 -20.28
C CYS A 338 14.10 -13.59 -20.91
N GLU A 339 14.62 -14.51 -20.10
CA GLU A 339 15.36 -15.70 -20.56
C GLU A 339 14.45 -16.64 -21.38
N THR A 340 13.21 -16.82 -20.92
CA THR A 340 12.17 -17.63 -21.56
C THR A 340 11.06 -16.74 -22.14
N GLY A 341 10.26 -17.27 -23.06
CA GLY A 341 9.23 -16.52 -23.78
C GLY A 341 9.72 -15.77 -25.03
N ASN A 342 8.77 -15.47 -25.92
CA ASN A 342 8.95 -14.68 -27.14
C ASN A 342 8.15 -13.36 -27.06
N PHE A 343 8.63 -12.29 -27.72
CA PHE A 343 7.98 -10.96 -27.73
C PHE A 343 7.79 -10.37 -26.32
N ALA A 344 6.65 -9.77 -25.98
CA ALA A 344 6.33 -9.26 -24.64
C ALA A 344 5.99 -10.36 -23.60
N ARG A 345 6.32 -11.63 -23.88
CA ARG A 345 6.14 -12.73 -22.93
C ARG A 345 7.44 -12.99 -22.19
N GLY A 346 7.30 -13.31 -20.91
CA GLY A 346 8.38 -13.73 -20.04
C GLY A 346 8.05 -15.01 -19.30
N GLY A 347 9.02 -15.53 -18.55
CA GLY A 347 8.83 -16.65 -17.65
C GLY A 347 10.07 -16.91 -16.81
N VAL A 348 9.95 -17.82 -15.84
CA VAL A 348 11.07 -18.21 -14.98
C VAL A 348 11.30 -19.71 -15.06
N SER A 349 12.44 -20.07 -15.65
CA SER A 349 12.80 -21.48 -15.88
C SER A 349 13.02 -22.25 -14.57
N LEU A 350 12.83 -23.57 -14.62
CA LEU A 350 13.19 -24.47 -13.52
C LEU A 350 14.66 -24.31 -13.10
N ARG A 351 15.56 -24.12 -14.07
CA ARG A 351 16.98 -23.88 -13.83
C ARG A 351 17.21 -22.65 -12.95
N GLN A 352 16.54 -21.52 -13.25
CA GLN A 352 16.65 -20.32 -12.43
C GLN A 352 16.15 -20.60 -11.01
N ARG A 353 14.98 -21.22 -10.85
CA ARG A 353 14.40 -21.60 -9.55
C ARG A 353 15.32 -22.47 -8.70
N LEU A 354 15.90 -23.53 -9.28
CA LEU A 354 16.86 -24.40 -8.61
C LEU A 354 18.12 -23.63 -8.20
N SER A 355 18.66 -22.79 -9.08
CA SER A 355 19.85 -21.97 -8.77
C SER A 355 19.60 -21.00 -7.61
N ARG A 356 18.41 -20.37 -7.53
CA ARG A 356 18.04 -19.50 -6.40
C ARG A 356 17.90 -20.30 -5.12
N ALA A 357 17.30 -21.48 -5.22
CA ALA A 357 17.16 -22.37 -4.07
C ALA A 357 18.54 -22.75 -3.49
N GLU A 358 19.46 -23.22 -4.33
CA GLU A 358 20.82 -23.60 -3.93
C GLU A 358 21.59 -22.46 -3.26
N LYS A 359 21.53 -21.24 -3.84
CA LYS A 359 22.19 -20.07 -3.26
C LYS A 359 21.64 -19.72 -1.88
N HIS A 360 20.33 -19.79 -1.70
CA HIS A 360 19.71 -19.52 -0.41
C HIS A 360 20.03 -20.60 0.64
N GLU A 361 20.07 -21.88 0.27
CA GLU A 361 20.54 -22.95 1.18
C GLU A 361 21.99 -22.70 1.62
N LYS A 362 22.85 -22.24 0.71
CA LYS A 362 24.24 -21.89 1.02
C LYS A 362 24.30 -20.74 2.04
N GLU A 363 23.53 -19.68 1.87
CA GLU A 363 23.48 -18.56 2.83
C GLU A 363 22.89 -18.98 4.19
N MET A 364 21.84 -19.81 4.21
CA MET A 364 21.31 -20.37 5.46
C MET A 364 22.31 -21.27 6.19
N SER A 365 23.16 -21.99 5.46
CA SER A 365 24.23 -22.80 6.07
C SER A 365 25.32 -21.95 6.72
N ARG A 366 25.53 -20.72 6.22
CA ARG A 366 26.50 -19.75 6.75
C ARG A 366 25.96 -18.96 7.93
N GLY A 367 24.68 -18.61 7.91
CA GLY A 367 24.01 -17.85 8.98
C GLY A 367 22.60 -18.39 9.25
N LYS A 368 22.42 -19.03 10.40
CA LYS A 368 21.12 -19.63 10.77
C LYS A 368 19.98 -18.60 10.81
N GLN A 369 20.27 -17.34 11.14
CA GLN A 369 19.26 -16.28 11.18
C GLN A 369 18.64 -15.96 9.81
N VAL A 370 19.31 -16.29 8.70
CA VAL A 370 18.80 -16.02 7.34
C VAL A 370 17.51 -16.79 7.06
N ARG A 371 17.31 -17.95 7.70
CA ARG A 371 16.07 -18.74 7.59
C ARG A 371 14.84 -17.95 8.05
N ASP A 372 15.02 -17.07 9.00
CA ASP A 372 13.94 -16.30 9.61
C ASP A 372 13.73 -14.95 8.93
N TYR A 373 14.46 -14.64 7.87
CA TYR A 373 14.31 -13.38 7.13
C TYR A 373 13.02 -13.38 6.30
N PHE A 374 12.61 -12.17 5.88
CA PHE A 374 11.50 -12.00 4.95
C PHE A 374 11.98 -12.24 3.51
N ASN A 375 11.22 -13.02 2.74
CA ASN A 375 11.63 -13.41 1.39
C ASN A 375 10.80 -12.64 0.34
N ILE A 376 11.49 -11.94 -0.57
CA ILE A 376 10.88 -11.15 -1.66
C ILE A 376 11.45 -11.64 -2.99
N ALA A 377 10.60 -11.83 -4.00
CA ALA A 377 11.06 -12.07 -5.37
C ALA A 377 10.96 -10.80 -6.23
N LEU A 378 11.92 -10.61 -7.12
CA LEU A 378 11.96 -9.52 -8.10
C LEU A 378 11.91 -10.12 -9.49
N VAL A 379 10.96 -9.69 -10.31
CA VAL A 379 10.79 -10.11 -11.71
C VAL A 379 10.42 -8.89 -12.56
N HIS A 380 10.56 -8.92 -13.88
CA HIS A 380 10.04 -7.83 -14.72
C HIS A 380 8.62 -8.13 -15.21
N HIS A 381 8.42 -9.25 -15.90
CA HIS A 381 7.10 -9.63 -16.42
C HIS A 381 6.13 -10.04 -15.30
N HIS A 382 4.88 -9.61 -15.42
CA HIS A 382 3.83 -9.88 -14.44
C HIS A 382 3.54 -11.39 -14.30
N PRO A 383 3.62 -11.99 -13.09
CA PRO A 383 3.56 -13.44 -12.91
C PRO A 383 2.14 -14.02 -12.72
N VAL A 384 1.09 -13.20 -12.80
CA VAL A 384 -0.31 -13.60 -12.52
C VAL A 384 -1.20 -13.31 -13.72
N ASP A 385 -2.26 -14.10 -13.93
CA ASP A 385 -3.22 -13.85 -15.02
C ASP A 385 -4.20 -12.72 -14.66
N TYR A 386 -4.32 -11.74 -15.57
CA TYR A 386 -5.21 -10.57 -15.47
C TYR A 386 -6.71 -10.89 -15.67
N SER A 387 -7.05 -12.18 -15.85
CA SER A 387 -8.46 -12.64 -15.87
C SER A 387 -9.10 -12.63 -14.49
N SER A 388 -8.28 -12.46 -13.43
CA SER A 388 -8.75 -12.03 -12.12
C SER A 388 -9.35 -10.63 -12.26
N GLN A 389 -10.64 -10.47 -11.95
CA GLN A 389 -11.31 -9.17 -12.04
C GLN A 389 -10.54 -8.14 -11.21
N PRO A 390 -10.35 -6.89 -11.70
CA PRO A 390 -9.70 -5.85 -10.93
C PRO A 390 -10.39 -5.72 -9.58
N THR A 391 -9.65 -6.08 -8.53
CA THR A 391 -10.17 -6.21 -7.17
C THR A 391 -10.32 -4.84 -6.52
N ALA A 392 -9.54 -3.85 -6.97
CA ALA A 392 -9.54 -2.50 -6.42
C ALA A 392 -10.43 -1.53 -7.21
N LEU A 393 -11.10 -0.61 -6.49
CA LEU A 393 -11.80 0.54 -7.06
C LEU A 393 -10.86 1.40 -7.94
N TYR A 394 -9.60 1.52 -7.54
CA TYR A 394 -8.57 2.24 -8.28
C TYR A 394 -8.25 1.60 -9.64
N GLU A 395 -8.11 0.28 -9.71
CA GLU A 395 -7.93 -0.46 -10.97
C GLU A 395 -9.15 -0.31 -11.88
N ARG A 396 -10.36 -0.24 -11.32
CA ARG A 396 -11.59 0.04 -12.09
C ARG A 396 -11.63 1.48 -12.64
N ILE A 397 -11.09 2.45 -11.90
CA ILE A 397 -10.98 3.84 -12.33
C ILE A 397 -9.91 3.97 -13.43
N LEU A 398 -8.74 3.33 -13.27
CA LEU A 398 -7.68 3.32 -14.28
C LEU A 398 -8.03 2.50 -15.52
N ALA A 399 -8.79 1.41 -15.39
CA ALA A 399 -9.25 0.61 -16.52
C ALA A 399 -10.12 1.42 -17.50
N ARG A 400 -10.73 2.53 -17.04
CA ARG A 400 -11.44 3.49 -17.90
C ARG A 400 -10.51 4.37 -18.74
N LEU A 401 -9.22 4.45 -18.41
CA LEU A 401 -8.19 5.23 -19.10
C LEU A 401 -7.35 4.37 -20.08
N GLY A 402 -7.76 3.13 -20.34
CA GLY A 402 -7.24 2.28 -21.42
C GLY A 402 -6.31 1.15 -20.95
N GLY A 403 -6.70 -0.08 -21.29
CA GLY A 403 -5.88 -1.28 -21.12
C GLY A 403 -6.37 -2.42 -22.01
N ASP A 404 -5.64 -2.69 -23.09
CA ASP A 404 -5.85 -3.80 -24.01
C ASP A 404 -5.62 -5.15 -23.30
N LYS A 405 -6.55 -6.08 -23.51
CA LYS A 405 -6.67 -7.37 -22.78
C LYS A 405 -5.99 -8.57 -23.45
N GLN A 406 -5.16 -8.38 -24.47
CA GLN A 406 -4.54 -9.51 -25.16
C GLN A 406 -3.02 -9.32 -25.29
N PHE A 407 -2.29 -10.42 -25.14
CA PHE A 407 -0.87 -10.62 -25.53
C PHE A 407 0.27 -10.56 -24.49
N MET A 408 0.03 -10.80 -23.19
CA MET A 408 1.15 -10.96 -22.24
C MET A 408 0.89 -12.10 -21.25
N ALA A 409 1.26 -13.32 -21.61
CA ALA A 409 1.20 -14.48 -20.71
C ALA A 409 2.58 -14.72 -20.10
N PHE A 410 2.64 -14.95 -18.79
CA PHE A 410 3.83 -15.40 -18.09
C PHE A 410 3.92 -16.93 -18.21
N GLU A 411 4.88 -17.41 -18.97
CA GLU A 411 5.12 -18.83 -19.18
C GLU A 411 5.55 -19.48 -17.85
N GLU A 412 4.97 -20.63 -17.52
CA GLU A 412 5.25 -21.37 -16.28
C GLU A 412 4.91 -20.59 -14.99
N SER A 413 3.89 -19.71 -15.04
CA SER A 413 3.42 -18.92 -13.88
C SER A 413 3.12 -19.78 -12.67
N GLU A 414 2.39 -20.89 -12.85
CA GLU A 414 2.08 -21.83 -11.77
C GLU A 414 3.34 -22.41 -11.11
N GLY A 415 4.32 -22.83 -11.92
CA GLY A 415 5.59 -23.37 -11.42
C GLY A 415 6.42 -22.34 -10.65
N PHE A 416 6.33 -21.07 -11.03
CA PHE A 416 6.95 -19.96 -10.31
C PHE A 416 6.23 -19.64 -9.00
N ILE A 417 4.90 -19.50 -9.02
CA ILE A 417 4.10 -19.21 -7.82
C ILE A 417 4.21 -20.33 -6.78
N ASN A 418 4.14 -21.60 -7.21
CA ASN A 418 4.33 -22.74 -6.30
C ASN A 418 5.73 -22.75 -5.68
N TRP A 419 6.76 -22.35 -6.45
CA TRP A 419 8.11 -22.19 -5.90
C TRP A 419 8.18 -21.06 -4.87
N CYS A 420 7.53 -19.93 -5.13
CA CYS A 420 7.43 -18.83 -4.16
C CYS A 420 6.78 -19.29 -2.85
N VAL A 421 5.62 -19.97 -2.92
CA VAL A 421 4.96 -20.54 -1.74
C VAL A 421 5.88 -21.50 -0.99
N GLY A 422 6.50 -22.46 -1.70
CA GLY A 422 7.40 -23.44 -1.08
C GLY A 422 8.64 -22.84 -0.43
N ARG A 423 9.04 -21.62 -0.82
CA ARG A 423 10.16 -20.86 -0.24
C ARG A 423 9.70 -19.74 0.68
N GLN A 424 8.41 -19.69 1.03
CA GLN A 424 7.83 -18.65 1.88
C GLN A 424 8.07 -17.22 1.36
N VAL A 425 8.11 -17.07 0.04
CA VAL A 425 8.13 -15.77 -0.64
C VAL A 425 6.70 -15.25 -0.66
N GLY A 426 6.37 -14.34 0.26
CA GLY A 426 5.02 -13.77 0.37
C GLY A 426 4.75 -12.58 -0.57
N LEU A 427 5.82 -11.99 -1.13
CA LEU A 427 5.77 -10.78 -1.93
C LEU A 427 6.64 -10.90 -3.20
N VAL A 428 6.08 -10.52 -4.34
CA VAL A 428 6.76 -10.42 -5.63
C VAL A 428 6.63 -9.01 -6.16
N LEU A 429 7.74 -8.34 -6.47
CA LEU A 429 7.76 -7.03 -7.10
C LEU A 429 7.98 -7.18 -8.61
N HIS A 430 7.19 -6.47 -9.43
CA HIS A 430 7.29 -6.53 -10.89
C HIS A 430 6.98 -5.22 -11.63
N GLY A 431 7.17 -5.25 -12.96
CA GLY A 431 7.00 -4.14 -13.91
C GLY A 431 6.14 -4.48 -15.13
N HIS A 432 6.56 -3.98 -16.30
CA HIS A 432 6.13 -4.34 -17.67
C HIS A 432 4.77 -3.80 -18.12
N LYS A 433 3.78 -3.71 -17.21
CA LYS A 433 2.42 -3.27 -17.57
C LYS A 433 2.24 -1.75 -17.63
N HIS A 434 3.24 -0.99 -17.18
CA HIS A 434 3.23 0.48 -17.08
C HIS A 434 2.06 1.05 -16.22
N ILE A 435 1.31 0.21 -15.50
CA ILE A 435 0.22 0.59 -14.60
C ILE A 435 0.45 -0.10 -13.24
N PRO A 436 0.30 0.63 -12.10
CA PRO A 436 0.39 -0.01 -10.81
C PRO A 436 -0.70 -1.07 -10.61
N HIS A 437 -0.35 -2.18 -9.98
CA HIS A 437 -1.25 -3.32 -9.90
C HIS A 437 -0.98 -4.17 -8.65
N LEU A 438 -2.03 -4.76 -8.09
CA LEU A 438 -1.92 -5.65 -6.94
C LEU A 438 -2.75 -6.91 -7.16
N ALA A 439 -2.12 -8.08 -7.12
CA ALA A 439 -2.83 -9.35 -7.20
C ALA A 439 -2.30 -10.36 -6.19
N THR A 440 -3.20 -10.99 -5.45
CA THR A 440 -2.89 -12.11 -4.56
C THR A 440 -3.36 -13.41 -5.18
N VAL A 441 -2.45 -14.38 -5.27
CA VAL A 441 -2.73 -15.73 -5.76
C VAL A 441 -2.65 -16.70 -4.60
N ARG A 442 -3.70 -17.51 -4.43
CA ARG A 442 -3.72 -18.64 -3.49
C ARG A 442 -3.50 -19.92 -4.28
N THR A 443 -2.59 -20.77 -3.82
CA THR A 443 -2.31 -22.05 -4.48
C THR A 443 -3.24 -23.13 -3.94
N ALA A 444 -3.49 -24.16 -4.75
CA ALA A 444 -4.29 -25.32 -4.34
C ALA A 444 -3.68 -26.09 -3.15
N GLN A 445 -2.37 -25.95 -2.95
CA GLN A 445 -1.59 -26.63 -1.90
C GLN A 445 -1.63 -25.87 -0.56
N GLY A 446 -2.31 -24.73 -0.50
CA GLY A 446 -2.27 -23.81 0.63
C GLY A 446 -1.07 -22.88 0.55
N GLY A 447 -1.25 -21.64 1.03
CA GLY A 447 -0.29 -20.56 0.89
C GLY A 447 -0.69 -19.55 -0.18
N GLU A 448 -0.13 -18.34 -0.06
CA GLU A 448 -0.47 -17.24 -0.96
C GLU A 448 0.73 -16.36 -1.25
N VAL A 449 0.73 -15.78 -2.44
CA VAL A 449 1.77 -14.88 -2.94
C VAL A 449 1.08 -13.64 -3.44
N THR A 450 1.58 -12.47 -3.05
CA THR A 450 1.10 -11.21 -3.63
C THR A 450 2.12 -10.66 -4.62
N ALA A 451 1.66 -10.33 -5.82
CA ALA A 451 2.41 -9.60 -6.83
C ALA A 451 2.03 -8.11 -6.80
N VAL A 452 3.04 -7.25 -6.69
CA VAL A 452 2.94 -5.78 -6.73
C VAL A 452 3.64 -5.27 -7.98
N GLY A 453 2.90 -4.58 -8.83
CA GLY A 453 3.40 -3.91 -10.02
C GLY A 453 3.55 -2.41 -9.78
N CYS A 454 4.71 -1.85 -10.12
CA CYS A 454 5.03 -0.42 -9.91
C CYS A 454 4.38 0.53 -10.94
N GLY A 455 4.02 0.03 -12.11
CA GLY A 455 3.76 0.87 -13.28
C GLY A 455 5.04 1.45 -13.88
N SER A 456 4.97 2.57 -14.60
CA SER A 456 6.17 3.21 -15.19
C SER A 456 6.62 4.42 -14.38
N SER A 457 7.88 4.39 -13.91
CA SER A 457 8.42 5.48 -13.10
C SER A 457 8.68 6.77 -13.85
N VAL A 458 8.76 6.71 -15.18
CA VAL A 458 8.86 7.89 -16.05
C VAL A 458 7.60 8.11 -16.88
N GLY A 459 6.55 7.33 -16.67
CA GLY A 459 5.31 7.45 -17.44
C GLY A 459 5.50 7.14 -18.93
N ALA A 460 6.28 6.11 -19.25
CA ALA A 460 6.48 5.67 -20.63
C ALA A 460 5.13 5.42 -21.33
N GLU A 461 5.09 5.69 -22.64
CA GLU A 461 3.88 5.52 -23.47
C GLU A 461 2.68 6.39 -23.02
N GLY A 462 2.96 7.60 -22.50
CA GLY A 462 1.92 8.54 -22.06
C GLY A 462 1.17 8.11 -20.80
N LYS A 463 1.72 7.16 -20.03
CA LYS A 463 1.17 6.74 -18.73
C LYS A 463 1.59 7.72 -17.61
N PRO A 464 0.91 7.71 -16.45
CA PRO A 464 1.35 8.45 -15.26
C PRO A 464 2.76 8.06 -14.83
N MET A 465 3.53 8.99 -14.25
CA MET A 465 4.77 8.64 -13.55
C MET A 465 4.39 7.97 -12.22
N CYS A 466 5.00 6.82 -11.91
CA CYS A 466 4.62 5.99 -10.76
C CYS A 466 5.83 5.52 -9.94
N TYR A 467 5.70 5.46 -8.62
CA TYR A 467 6.60 4.66 -7.80
C TYR A 467 5.85 4.08 -6.62
N ASP A 468 6.39 2.99 -6.09
CA ASP A 468 5.84 2.32 -4.93
C ASP A 468 6.80 2.43 -3.75
N VAL A 469 6.25 2.55 -2.55
CA VAL A 469 7.00 2.39 -1.30
C VAL A 469 6.43 1.19 -0.56
N ILE A 470 7.25 0.15 -0.44
CA ILE A 470 6.93 -1.03 0.35
C ILE A 470 7.52 -0.81 1.74
N THR A 471 6.68 -0.93 2.75
CA THR A 471 7.12 -0.87 4.15
C THR A 471 7.01 -2.25 4.76
N ILE A 472 7.99 -2.65 5.55
CA ILE A 472 8.10 -3.98 6.14
C ILE A 472 8.39 -3.84 7.64
N GLU A 473 7.70 -4.62 8.46
CA GLU A 473 8.06 -4.85 9.86
C GLU A 473 8.84 -6.17 9.95
N PRO A 474 10.19 -6.14 10.06
CA PRO A 474 11.01 -7.34 9.89
C PRO A 474 10.69 -8.46 10.87
N LEU A 475 10.33 -8.11 12.12
CA LEU A 475 10.06 -9.11 13.16
C LEU A 475 8.78 -9.89 12.89
N THR A 476 7.75 -9.21 12.38
CA THR A 476 6.44 -9.82 12.13
C THR A 476 6.26 -10.25 10.68
N LYS A 477 7.20 -9.87 9.79
CA LYS A 477 7.15 -10.08 8.34
C LYS A 477 5.91 -9.47 7.68
N ARG A 478 5.31 -8.49 8.36
CA ARG A 478 4.18 -7.72 7.84
C ARG A 478 4.68 -6.66 6.91
N TRP A 479 3.86 -6.35 5.92
CA TRP A 479 4.22 -5.35 4.95
C TRP A 479 2.99 -4.59 4.46
N SER A 480 3.25 -3.45 3.87
CA SER A 480 2.27 -2.62 3.17
C SER A 480 2.90 -2.11 1.88
N VAL A 481 2.08 -1.59 0.99
CA VAL A 481 2.56 -0.84 -0.18
C VAL A 481 1.76 0.45 -0.33
N SER A 482 2.49 1.53 -0.60
CA SER A 482 1.96 2.85 -0.93
C SER A 482 2.24 3.17 -2.38
N PHE A 483 1.20 3.42 -3.17
CA PHE A 483 1.27 3.70 -4.60
C PHE A 483 1.23 5.21 -4.86
N TYR A 484 2.30 5.78 -5.39
CA TYR A 484 2.42 7.21 -5.68
C TYR A 484 2.36 7.47 -7.18
N GLN A 485 1.65 8.54 -7.57
CA GLN A 485 1.58 8.94 -8.96
C GLN A 485 1.60 10.46 -9.17
N ASP A 486 2.28 10.87 -10.24
CA ASP A 486 1.96 12.10 -10.95
C ASP A 486 1.04 11.71 -12.13
N VAL A 487 -0.26 11.90 -11.92
CA VAL A 487 -1.32 11.47 -12.85
C VAL A 487 -1.20 12.14 -14.22
N ARG A 488 -0.69 13.36 -14.28
CA ARG A 488 -0.54 14.12 -15.52
C ARG A 488 0.80 13.88 -16.19
N GLY A 489 1.80 13.43 -15.43
CA GLY A 489 3.16 13.26 -15.94
C GLY A 489 3.82 14.59 -16.31
N ASP A 490 3.32 15.70 -15.78
CA ASP A 490 3.76 17.07 -16.11
C ASP A 490 4.64 17.71 -15.02
N GLY A 491 4.91 16.97 -13.93
CA GLY A 491 5.68 17.45 -12.79
C GLY A 491 4.83 18.19 -11.75
N SER A 492 3.49 18.17 -11.86
CA SER A 492 2.58 18.79 -10.90
C SER A 492 2.66 18.19 -9.50
N GLY A 493 3.23 16.99 -9.36
CA GLY A 493 3.54 16.40 -8.06
C GLY A 493 3.12 14.94 -7.94
N PHE A 494 3.99 14.12 -7.35
CA PHE A 494 3.59 12.80 -6.90
C PHE A 494 2.65 12.88 -5.71
N THR A 495 1.51 12.21 -5.80
CA THR A 495 0.50 12.12 -4.75
C THR A 495 0.22 10.66 -4.43
N LEU A 496 -0.01 10.36 -3.16
CA LEU A 496 -0.39 9.01 -2.71
C LEU A 496 -1.81 8.71 -3.21
N GLN A 497 -1.94 7.71 -4.07
CA GLN A 497 -3.21 7.33 -4.69
C GLN A 497 -3.90 6.18 -3.96
N ASN A 498 -3.11 5.20 -3.51
CA ASN A 498 -3.62 3.98 -2.90
C ASN A 498 -2.63 3.45 -1.87
N VAL A 499 -3.16 2.78 -0.84
CA VAL A 499 -2.38 1.99 0.09
C VAL A 499 -2.99 0.60 0.16
N ALA A 500 -2.17 -0.44 0.09
CA ALA A 500 -2.57 -1.80 0.43
C ALA A 500 -1.89 -2.23 1.73
N LEU A 501 -2.70 -2.71 2.68
CA LEU A 501 -2.28 -3.13 4.00
C LEU A 501 -2.41 -4.65 4.14
N ASP A 502 -1.37 -5.30 4.67
CA ASP A 502 -1.46 -6.69 5.11
C ASP A 502 -2.18 -6.80 6.45
N LEU A 503 -3.49 -7.02 6.37
CA LEU A 503 -4.37 -7.20 7.52
C LEU A 503 -4.74 -8.66 7.75
N ARG A 504 -4.04 -9.60 7.09
CA ARG A 504 -4.25 -11.03 7.29
C ARG A 504 -3.93 -11.40 8.73
N ALA A 505 -4.71 -12.30 9.32
CA ALA A 505 -4.41 -12.85 10.62
C ALA A 505 -3.01 -13.48 10.68
N SER A 506 -2.33 -13.39 11.83
CA SER A 506 -1.07 -14.13 12.00
C SER A 506 -1.38 -15.63 11.98
N PRO A 507 -0.58 -16.43 11.24
CA PRO A 507 -0.76 -17.87 11.14
C PRO A 507 -0.68 -18.58 12.49
#